data_AF-A0A371L6C2-F1
#
_entry.id   AF-A0A371L6C2-F1
#
_cell.length_a   1.000
_cell.length_b   1.000
_cell.length_c   1.000
_cell.angle_alpha   90.00
_cell.angle_beta   90.00
_cell.angle_gamma   90.00
#
_symmetry.space_group_name_H-M   'P 1'
#
loop_
_entity.id
_entity.type
_entity.pdbx_description
1 polymer ?
#
loop_
_entity_poly.entity_id
_entity_poly.type
_entity_poly.pdbx_seq_one_letter_code
_entity_poly.pdbx_strand_id
1 'polypeptide(L)'
;MLDAPLDTLYTWTALSVAATVLIGTVAGLPVTPAPDASGVADAVDTVAVADYDATAEHDLDADAVRIGPHRIGLRNDGGAAHATFGFGPVTPATPDSRLGSVARGAPPSAVFDTAAEFDAAAETARDRDASWRPASELLVVRHVSWEGTDVTVVSA
;
A
#
# COMPACT_ATOMS: atom_id res chain seq x y z
N MET A 1 32.49 -47.62 37.96
CA MET A 1 31.23 -47.59 37.22
C MET A 1 30.95 -46.15 36.87
N LEU A 2 30.99 -45.81 35.58
CA LEU A 2 30.47 -44.53 35.11
C LEU A 2 28.94 -44.71 35.01
N ASP A 3 28.25 -44.67 36.15
CA ASP A 3 26.83 -44.32 36.15
C ASP A 3 26.80 -42.82 35.83
N ALA A 4 26.91 -42.48 34.54
CA ALA A 4 26.44 -41.19 34.09
C ALA A 4 24.95 -41.18 34.51
N PRO A 5 24.51 -40.28 35.39
CA PRO A 5 23.12 -40.30 35.83
C PRO A 5 22.28 -40.21 34.57
N LEU A 6 21.46 -41.21 34.28
CA LEU A 6 20.61 -41.21 33.09
C LEU A 6 19.78 -39.92 33.04
N ASP A 7 19.45 -39.37 34.22
CA ASP A 7 18.85 -38.05 34.44
C ASP A 7 19.60 -36.90 33.73
N THR A 8 20.93 -36.95 33.63
CA THR A 8 21.74 -35.92 32.96
C THR A 8 21.56 -35.96 31.44
N LEU A 9 21.48 -37.15 30.85
CA LEU A 9 21.25 -37.33 29.41
C LEU A 9 19.82 -36.94 29.02
N TYR A 10 18.82 -37.33 29.82
CA TYR A 10 17.43 -36.92 29.60
C TYR A 10 17.25 -35.41 29.75
N THR A 11 17.88 -34.79 30.75
CA THR A 11 17.85 -33.34 30.95
C THR A 11 18.47 -32.59 29.78
N TRP A 12 19.64 -33.03 29.30
CA TRP A 12 20.27 -32.42 28.11
C TRP A 12 19.43 -32.58 26.85
N THR A 13 18.76 -33.71 26.67
CA THR A 13 17.89 -33.95 25.51
C THR A 13 16.63 -33.08 25.59
N ALA A 14 15.96 -33.04 26.74
CA ALA A 14 14.78 -32.20 26.95
C ALA A 14 15.12 -30.71 26.80
N LEU A 15 16.26 -30.27 27.32
CA LEU A 15 16.75 -28.89 27.16
C LEU A 15 17.05 -28.57 25.70
N SER A 16 17.67 -29.49 24.96
CA SER A 16 17.97 -29.30 23.53
C SER A 16 16.69 -29.20 22.69
N VAL A 17 15.69 -30.05 22.97
CA VAL A 17 14.38 -29.98 22.32
C VAL A 17 13.69 -28.66 22.65
N ALA A 18 13.63 -28.27 23.93
CA ALA A 18 13.03 -27.01 24.35
C ALA A 18 13.74 -25.79 23.73
N ALA A 19 15.07 -25.79 23.68
CA ALA A 19 15.86 -24.75 23.03
C ALA A 19 15.60 -24.69 21.51
N THR A 20 15.49 -25.84 20.85
CA THR A 20 15.18 -25.91 19.41
C THR A 20 13.77 -25.37 19.13
N VAL A 21 12.79 -25.70 19.97
CA VAL A 21 11.43 -25.17 19.88
C VAL A 21 11.45 -23.64 20.07
N LEU A 22 12.15 -23.13 21.08
CA LEU A 22 12.27 -21.70 21.33
C LEU A 22 13.00 -20.95 20.19
N ILE A 23 14.11 -21.50 19.68
CA ILE A 23 14.82 -20.93 18.53
C ILE A 23 13.93 -20.93 17.29
N GLY A 24 13.17 -22.01 17.06
CA GLY A 24 12.19 -22.10 15.99
C GLY A 24 11.09 -21.03 16.09
N THR A 25 10.64 -20.70 17.31
CA THR A 25 9.66 -19.63 17.50
C THR A 25 10.23 -18.23 17.24
N VAL A 26 11.49 -17.97 17.60
CA VAL A 26 12.13 -16.67 17.37
C VAL A 26 12.48 -16.46 15.89
N ALA A 27 12.94 -17.51 15.21
CA ALA A 27 13.29 -17.44 13.79
C ALA A 27 12.07 -17.20 12.86
N GLY A 28 10.85 -17.42 13.36
CA GLY A 28 9.61 -17.20 12.62
C GLY A 28 8.99 -15.82 12.77
N LEU A 29 9.58 -14.92 13.57
CA LEU A 29 9.05 -13.56 13.74
C LEU A 29 9.44 -12.69 12.54
N PRO A 30 8.48 -11.95 11.94
CA PRO A 30 8.80 -11.01 10.87
C PRO A 30 9.73 -9.92 11.40
N VAL A 31 10.81 -9.67 10.67
CA VAL A 31 11.79 -8.61 10.99
C VAL A 31 11.43 -7.29 10.30
N THR A 32 10.50 -7.33 9.35
CA THR A 32 9.97 -6.17 8.63
C THR A 32 9.03 -5.37 9.53
N PRO A 33 9.19 -4.04 9.65
CA PRO A 33 8.20 -3.21 10.33
C PRO A 33 6.87 -3.20 9.56
N ALA A 34 5.78 -2.88 10.25
CA ALA A 34 4.50 -2.64 9.57
C ALA A 34 4.62 -1.43 8.61
N PRO A 35 3.87 -1.39 7.50
CA PRO A 35 3.97 -0.32 6.51
C PRO A 35 3.54 1.04 7.09
N ASP A 36 4.13 2.13 6.58
CA ASP A 36 3.74 3.50 6.95
C ASP A 36 2.57 4.02 6.10
N ALA A 37 1.35 3.61 6.44
CA ALA A 37 0.15 4.10 5.76
C ALA A 37 -0.09 5.61 5.98
N SER A 38 0.38 6.17 7.11
CA SER A 38 0.18 7.58 7.45
C SER A 38 1.06 8.49 6.60
N GLY A 39 2.35 8.18 6.47
CA GLY A 39 3.26 8.93 5.59
C GLY A 39 2.80 8.91 4.13
N VAL A 40 2.25 7.78 3.66
CA VAL A 40 1.65 7.69 2.32
C VAL A 40 0.41 8.58 2.19
N ALA A 41 -0.46 8.61 3.20
CA ALA A 41 -1.65 9.48 3.19
C ALA A 41 -1.26 10.97 3.19
N ASP A 42 -0.26 11.37 3.98
CA ASP A 42 0.24 12.74 4.03
C ASP A 42 0.83 13.19 2.67
N ALA A 43 1.52 12.29 1.96
CA ALA A 43 2.02 12.54 0.61
C ALA A 43 0.89 12.74 -0.40
N VAL A 44 -0.17 11.93 -0.32
CA VAL A 44 -1.37 12.08 -1.15
C VAL A 44 -2.08 13.40 -0.84
N ASP A 45 -2.27 13.72 0.43
CA ASP A 45 -2.95 14.93 0.89
C ASP A 45 -2.22 16.21 0.43
N THR A 46 -0.89 16.18 0.41
CA THR A 46 -0.06 17.29 -0.10
C THR A 46 -0.35 17.59 -1.57
N VAL A 47 -0.61 16.56 -2.37
CA VAL A 47 -0.96 16.73 -3.79
C VAL A 47 -2.44 17.06 -3.97
N ALA A 48 -3.32 16.43 -3.18
CA ALA A 48 -4.76 16.63 -3.25
C ALA A 48 -5.22 18.04 -2.87
N VAL A 49 -4.45 18.76 -2.04
CA VAL A 49 -4.74 20.15 -1.64
C VAL A 49 -4.15 21.20 -2.59
N ALA A 50 -3.37 20.80 -3.59
CA ALA A 50 -2.74 21.75 -4.50
C ALA A 50 -3.81 22.49 -5.34
N ASP A 51 -3.64 23.80 -5.53
CA ASP A 51 -4.51 24.60 -6.42
C ASP A 51 -4.14 24.44 -7.91
N TYR A 52 -3.14 23.62 -8.22
CA TYR A 52 -2.53 23.48 -9.53
C TYR A 52 -2.10 22.04 -9.78
N ASP A 53 -1.91 21.67 -11.05
CA ASP A 53 -1.40 20.36 -11.44
C ASP A 53 -0.14 20.00 -10.64
N ALA A 54 -0.26 18.98 -9.79
CA ALA A 54 0.77 18.55 -8.86
C ALA A 54 0.95 17.04 -8.94
N THR A 55 2.15 16.56 -8.58
CA THR A 55 2.45 15.13 -8.55
C THR A 55 3.43 14.81 -7.45
N ALA A 56 3.31 13.61 -6.89
CA ALA A 56 4.28 13.04 -5.99
C ALA A 56 4.38 11.53 -6.25
N GLU A 57 5.57 11.01 -6.02
CA GLU A 57 5.86 9.58 -5.98
C GLU A 57 6.27 9.23 -4.55
N HIS A 58 5.88 8.05 -4.09
CA HIS A 58 6.20 7.56 -2.75
C HIS A 58 6.47 6.06 -2.80
N ASP A 59 7.59 5.62 -2.24
CA ASP A 59 7.94 4.21 -2.16
C ASP A 59 6.96 3.45 -1.24
N LEU A 60 6.55 2.25 -1.66
CA LEU A 60 5.66 1.41 -0.87
C LEU A 60 6.41 0.22 -0.27
N ASP A 61 6.61 0.26 1.05
CA ASP A 61 7.07 -0.90 1.82
C ASP A 61 5.90 -1.88 2.14
N ALA A 62 5.17 -2.29 1.10
CA ALA A 62 4.00 -3.15 1.22
C ALA A 62 3.94 -4.21 0.12
N ASP A 63 3.49 -5.42 0.46
CA ASP A 63 3.22 -6.48 -0.53
C ASP A 63 1.84 -6.30 -1.19
N ALA A 64 0.92 -5.65 -0.48
CA ALA A 64 -0.42 -5.40 -0.96
C ALA A 64 -0.98 -4.07 -0.48
N VAL A 65 -1.77 -3.47 -1.35
CA VAL A 65 -2.41 -2.18 -1.16
C VAL A 65 -3.92 -2.31 -1.37
N ARG A 66 -4.68 -1.50 -0.64
CA ARG A 66 -6.10 -1.27 -0.86
C ARG A 66 -6.36 0.22 -0.82
N ILE A 67 -6.69 0.80 -1.97
CA ILE A 67 -6.98 2.23 -2.10
C ILE A 67 -8.47 2.41 -2.29
N GLY A 68 -9.10 3.19 -1.42
CA GLY A 68 -10.46 3.71 -1.60
C GLY A 68 -10.44 5.24 -1.70
N PRO A 69 -11.59 5.87 -2.00
CA PRO A 69 -11.66 7.31 -2.23
C PRO A 69 -11.28 8.18 -1.00
N HIS A 70 -11.28 7.61 0.21
CA HIS A 70 -11.03 8.34 1.46
C HIS A 70 -9.97 7.68 2.35
N ARG A 71 -9.40 6.56 1.93
CA ARG A 71 -8.50 5.77 2.79
C ARG A 71 -7.58 4.88 1.99
N ILE A 72 -6.46 4.56 2.61
CA ILE A 72 -5.51 3.56 2.13
C ILE A 72 -5.30 2.48 3.21
N GLY A 73 -5.13 1.24 2.76
CA GLY A 73 -4.61 0.14 3.55
C GLY A 73 -3.36 -0.40 2.88
N LEU A 74 -2.35 -0.71 3.70
CA LEU A 74 -1.11 -1.35 3.30
C LEU A 74 -0.90 -2.59 4.15
N ARG A 75 -0.30 -3.63 3.59
CA ARG A 75 0.11 -4.81 4.36
C ARG A 75 1.38 -5.44 3.80
N ASN A 76 2.21 -5.94 4.70
CA ASN A 76 3.37 -6.77 4.43
C ASN A 76 3.43 -7.93 5.44
N ASP A 77 4.51 -8.69 5.46
CA ASP A 77 4.77 -9.76 6.43
C ASP A 77 4.88 -9.25 7.88
N GLY A 78 5.26 -7.97 8.07
CA GLY A 78 5.30 -7.26 9.35
C GLY A 78 3.93 -6.82 9.90
N GLY A 79 2.88 -6.81 9.09
CA GLY A 79 1.51 -6.50 9.53
C GLY A 79 0.71 -5.68 8.52
N ALA A 80 -0.39 -5.09 8.99
CA ALA A 80 -1.25 -4.23 8.18
C ALA A 80 -1.45 -2.86 8.85
N ALA A 81 -1.35 -1.81 8.05
CA ALA A 81 -1.57 -0.42 8.46
C ALA A 81 -2.66 0.22 7.59
N HIS A 82 -3.34 1.22 8.15
CA HIS A 82 -4.40 1.95 7.47
C HIS A 82 -4.34 3.42 7.83
N ALA A 83 -4.66 4.28 6.86
CA ALA A 83 -4.80 5.71 7.07
C ALA A 83 -6.01 6.24 6.27
N THR A 84 -6.52 7.37 6.73
CA THR A 84 -7.60 8.13 6.07
C THR A 84 -6.97 9.35 5.41
N PHE A 85 -7.41 9.69 4.20
CA PHE A 85 -7.00 10.93 3.55
C PHE A 85 -7.72 12.12 4.19
N GLY A 86 -6.99 13.20 4.45
CA GLY A 86 -7.53 14.47 4.89
C GLY A 86 -8.23 15.24 3.77
N PHE A 87 -7.79 15.04 2.53
CA PHE A 87 -8.35 15.68 1.33
C PHE A 87 -8.84 14.63 0.33
N GLY A 88 -9.99 14.89 -0.28
CA GLY A 88 -10.62 13.92 -1.19
C GLY A 88 -12.01 14.33 -1.67
N PRO A 89 -12.71 13.44 -2.38
CA PRO A 89 -12.31 12.04 -2.65
C PRO A 89 -11.17 11.93 -3.67
N VAL A 90 -10.19 11.07 -3.37
CA VAL A 90 -9.19 10.66 -4.37
C VAL A 90 -9.77 9.64 -5.34
N THR A 91 -9.15 9.47 -6.49
CA THR A 91 -9.56 8.54 -7.55
C THR A 91 -8.61 7.36 -7.62
N PRO A 92 -8.99 6.18 -7.11
CA PRO A 92 -8.14 4.99 -7.16
C PRO A 92 -7.94 4.48 -8.59
N ALA A 93 -6.71 4.20 -8.98
CA ALA A 93 -6.37 3.64 -10.28
C ALA A 93 -5.44 2.44 -10.15
N THR A 94 -5.49 1.50 -11.09
CA THR A 94 -4.41 0.51 -11.27
C THR A 94 -3.37 1.07 -12.24
N PRO A 95 -2.08 0.67 -12.14
CA PRO A 95 -1.03 1.17 -13.02
C PRO A 95 -1.33 1.00 -14.52
N ASP A 96 -2.02 -0.09 -14.89
CA ASP A 96 -2.36 -0.43 -16.28
C ASP A 96 -3.66 0.23 -16.80
N SER A 97 -4.40 0.93 -15.94
CA SER A 97 -5.63 1.62 -16.34
C SER A 97 -5.33 2.95 -17.03
N ARG A 98 -6.31 3.49 -17.77
CA ARG A 98 -6.21 4.84 -18.37
C ARG A 98 -5.95 5.91 -17.31
N LEU A 99 -6.61 5.82 -16.16
CA LEU A 99 -6.34 6.68 -15.00
C LEU A 99 -4.91 6.48 -14.47
N GLY A 100 -4.41 5.25 -14.44
CA GLY A 100 -3.01 4.95 -14.07
C GLY A 100 -2.00 5.57 -15.03
N SER A 101 -2.30 5.64 -16.32
CA SER A 101 -1.49 6.39 -17.29
C SER A 101 -1.49 7.88 -17.00
N VAL A 102 -2.64 8.46 -16.61
CA VAL A 102 -2.72 9.87 -16.19
C VAL A 102 -1.86 10.14 -14.96
N ALA A 103 -1.96 9.28 -13.95
CA ALA A 103 -1.14 9.35 -12.74
C ALA A 103 0.36 9.36 -13.09
N ARG A 104 0.79 8.53 -14.04
CA ARG A 104 2.18 8.44 -14.51
C ARG A 104 2.61 9.50 -15.53
N GLY A 105 1.79 10.53 -15.77
CA GLY A 105 2.21 11.68 -16.58
C GLY A 105 1.45 11.89 -17.88
N ALA A 106 0.65 10.92 -18.37
CA ALA A 106 -0.11 11.11 -19.60
C ALA A 106 -1.13 12.25 -19.43
N PRO A 107 -1.26 13.18 -20.40
CA PRO A 107 -2.32 14.17 -20.34
C PRO A 107 -3.68 13.47 -20.56
N PRO A 108 -4.75 13.89 -19.86
CA PRO A 108 -6.07 13.26 -20.00
C PRO A 108 -6.56 13.18 -21.46
N SER A 109 -6.30 14.21 -22.27
CA SER A 109 -6.66 14.27 -23.69
C SER A 109 -5.95 13.24 -24.59
N ALA A 110 -4.91 12.57 -24.10
CA ALA A 110 -4.24 11.49 -24.84
C ALA A 110 -4.84 10.11 -24.57
N VAL A 111 -5.65 9.96 -23.52
CA VAL A 111 -6.21 8.66 -23.08
C VAL A 111 -7.74 8.65 -22.96
N PHE A 112 -8.36 9.82 -22.88
CA PHE A 112 -9.80 10.02 -22.90
C PHE A 112 -10.17 10.92 -24.08
N ASP A 113 -11.28 10.60 -24.74
CA ASP A 113 -11.74 11.36 -25.91
C ASP A 113 -12.35 12.70 -25.50
N THR A 114 -12.93 12.77 -24.29
CA THR A 114 -13.60 13.95 -23.76
C THR A 114 -13.41 14.09 -22.25
N ALA A 115 -13.53 15.32 -21.73
CA ALA A 115 -13.51 15.58 -20.29
C ALA A 115 -14.65 14.89 -19.53
N ALA A 116 -15.82 14.71 -20.17
CA ALA A 116 -16.95 13.97 -19.61
C ALA A 116 -16.65 12.47 -19.44
N GLU A 117 -15.88 11.89 -20.37
CA GLU A 117 -15.43 10.50 -20.24
C GLU A 117 -14.41 10.35 -19.10
N PHE A 118 -13.49 11.32 -18.96
CA PHE A 118 -12.54 11.34 -17.85
C PHE A 118 -13.23 11.44 -16.49
N ASP A 119 -14.21 12.34 -16.38
CA ASP A 119 -15.01 12.53 -15.16
C ASP A 119 -15.79 11.26 -14.80
N ALA A 120 -16.50 10.67 -15.76
CA ALA A 120 -17.23 9.41 -15.56
C ALA A 120 -16.30 8.24 -15.17
N ALA A 121 -15.08 8.19 -15.72
CA ALA A 121 -14.09 7.20 -15.32
C ALA A 121 -13.61 7.41 -13.88
N ALA A 122 -13.44 8.66 -13.45
CA ALA A 122 -13.09 9.01 -12.08
C ALA A 122 -14.21 8.68 -11.09
N GLU A 123 -15.46 9.02 -11.41
CA GLU A 123 -16.65 8.63 -10.62
C GLU A 123 -16.75 7.11 -10.48
N THR A 124 -16.68 6.39 -11.60
CA THR A 124 -16.73 4.91 -11.60
C THR A 124 -15.61 4.32 -10.74
N ALA A 125 -14.42 4.91 -10.75
CA ALA A 125 -13.31 4.45 -9.93
C ALA A 125 -13.53 4.70 -8.43
N ARG A 126 -14.14 5.83 -8.06
CA ARG A 126 -14.49 6.18 -6.67
C ARG A 126 -15.60 5.30 -6.12
N ASP A 127 -16.55 4.90 -6.95
CA ASP A 127 -17.72 4.10 -6.56
C ASP A 127 -17.43 2.59 -6.43
N ARG A 128 -16.28 2.13 -6.94
CA ARG A 128 -15.89 0.72 -6.80
C ARG A 128 -15.49 0.39 -5.36
N ASP A 129 -15.94 -0.77 -4.89
CA ASP A 129 -15.48 -1.32 -3.62
C ASP A 129 -13.96 -1.55 -3.63
N ALA A 130 -13.28 -0.91 -2.68
CA ALA A 130 -11.84 -1.04 -2.53
C ALA A 130 -11.48 -2.47 -2.08
N SER A 131 -10.69 -3.16 -2.89
CA SER A 131 -10.19 -4.51 -2.60
C SER A 131 -8.66 -4.52 -2.47
N TRP A 132 -8.14 -5.51 -1.75
CA TRP A 132 -6.70 -5.73 -1.65
C TRP A 132 -6.16 -6.26 -2.96
N ARG A 133 -5.08 -5.65 -3.44
CA ARG A 133 -4.32 -6.06 -4.64
C ARG A 133 -2.83 -6.06 -4.34
N PRO A 134 -2.00 -6.76 -5.14
CA PRO A 134 -0.55 -6.60 -5.07
C PRO A 134 -0.18 -5.12 -5.18
N ALA A 135 0.73 -4.66 -4.33
CA ALA A 135 1.26 -3.31 -4.43
C ALA A 135 2.34 -3.26 -5.53
N SER A 136 2.38 -2.16 -6.27
CA SER A 136 3.59 -1.78 -7.00
C SER A 136 4.64 -1.19 -6.06
N GLU A 137 5.87 -1.09 -6.54
CA GLU A 137 7.00 -0.51 -5.78
C GLU A 137 6.76 0.96 -5.43
N LEU A 138 6.01 1.69 -6.26
CA LEU A 138 5.78 3.13 -6.16
C LEU A 138 4.30 3.46 -6.19
N LEU A 139 3.85 4.25 -5.21
CA LEU A 139 2.59 4.98 -5.28
C LEU A 139 2.82 6.29 -6.03
N VAL A 140 2.04 6.51 -7.09
CA VAL A 140 2.05 7.77 -7.85
C VAL A 140 0.72 8.46 -7.62
N VAL A 141 0.78 9.70 -7.15
CA VAL A 141 -0.37 10.59 -7.04
C VAL A 141 -0.21 11.75 -8.00
N ARG A 142 -1.31 12.11 -8.68
CA ARG A 142 -1.35 13.26 -9.57
C ARG A 142 -2.68 13.98 -9.44
N HIS A 143 -2.59 15.27 -9.14
CA HIS A 143 -3.70 16.20 -9.27
C HIS A 143 -3.65 16.81 -10.67
N VAL A 144 -4.78 16.76 -11.37
CA VAL A 144 -4.90 17.27 -12.73
C VAL A 144 -6.25 17.94 -12.92
N SER A 145 -6.23 19.10 -13.57
CA SER A 145 -7.43 19.79 -14.05
C SER A 145 -7.49 19.76 -15.58
N TRP A 146 -8.59 19.24 -16.15
CA TRP A 146 -8.80 19.23 -17.60
C TRP A 146 -10.23 19.66 -17.95
N GLU A 147 -10.34 20.78 -18.69
CA GLU A 147 -11.62 21.34 -19.15
C GLU A 147 -12.67 21.53 -18.03
N GLY A 148 -12.21 21.86 -16.83
CA GLY A 148 -13.05 22.06 -15.64
C GLY A 148 -13.27 20.82 -14.79
N THR A 149 -12.79 19.64 -15.22
CA THR A 149 -12.78 18.42 -14.43
C THR A 149 -11.51 18.35 -13.60
N ASP A 150 -11.65 18.37 -12.28
CA ASP A 150 -10.55 18.33 -11.32
C ASP A 150 -10.49 16.95 -10.63
N VAL A 151 -9.34 16.27 -10.76
CA VAL A 151 -9.18 14.90 -10.28
C VAL A 151 -7.81 14.70 -9.65
N THR A 152 -7.79 14.18 -8.43
CA THR A 152 -6.59 13.59 -7.82
C THR A 152 -6.58 12.08 -8.05
N VAL A 153 -5.76 11.61 -8.98
CA VAL A 153 -5.60 10.18 -9.29
C VAL A 153 -4.49 9.59 -8.44
N VAL A 154 -4.75 8.44 -7.81
CA VAL A 154 -3.76 7.69 -7.03
C VAL A 154 -3.61 6.29 -7.63
N SER A 155 -2.40 5.95 -8.08
CA SER A 155 -2.06 4.65 -8.66
C SER A 155 -1.02 3.93 -7.82
N ALA A 156 -1.28 2.67 -7.50
CA ALA A 156 -0.32 1.76 -6.88
C ALA A 156 -0.66 0.29 -7.17
#